data_AF-A0A7Z0SVX0-F1
#
_entry.id   AF-A0A7Z0SVX0-F1
#
_cell.length_a   1.000
_cell.length_b   1.000
_cell.length_c   1.000
_cell.angle_alpha   90.00
_cell.angle_beta   90.00
_cell.angle_gamma   90.00
#
_symmetry.space_group_name_H-M   'P 1'
#
loop_
_entity.id
_entity.type
_entity.pdbx_description
1 polymer ?
#
loop_
_entity_poly.entity_id
_entity_poly.type
_entity_poly.pdbx_seq_one_letter_code
_entity_poly.pdbx_strand_id
1 'polypeptide(L)'
;MAVHQSRARAETLAAHEMLAAHVPDPESQLCRVCLAVAPCSPANAAANRLVELGLPVLEPVLPPQRRYALRRWFAPHRRARPRSAPLLTWAWRRRFGLVVD
;
A
#
# COMPACT_ATOMS: atom_id res chain seq x y z
N MET A 1 -24.41 13.71 3.65
CA MET A 1 -22.95 13.52 3.48
C MET A 1 -22.55 12.10 3.07
N ALA A 2 -23.08 11.03 3.70
CA ALA A 2 -22.71 9.64 3.36
C ALA A 2 -23.01 9.24 1.89
N VAL A 3 -24.14 9.68 1.32
CA VAL A 3 -24.53 9.38 -0.07
C VAL A 3 -23.59 10.03 -1.10
N HIS A 4 -23.04 11.21 -0.81
CA HIS A 4 -22.07 11.85 -1.70
C HIS A 4 -20.72 11.12 -1.68
N GLN A 5 -20.30 10.62 -0.51
CA GLN A 5 -19.07 9.81 -0.40
C GLN A 5 -19.22 8.44 -1.09
N SER A 6 -20.39 7.80 -1.00
CA SER A 6 -20.63 6.54 -1.71
C SER A 6 -20.64 6.74 -3.23
N ARG A 7 -21.24 7.82 -3.72
CA ARG A 7 -21.23 8.17 -5.15
C ARG A 7 -19.82 8.43 -5.68
N ALA A 8 -19.02 9.25 -4.99
CA ALA A 8 -17.65 9.54 -5.41
C ALA A 8 -16.78 8.27 -5.45
N ARG A 9 -16.97 7.35 -4.49
CA ARG A 9 -16.31 6.04 -4.50
C ARG A 9 -16.74 5.18 -5.68
N ALA A 10 -18.04 5.12 -5.98
CA ALA A 10 -18.55 4.35 -7.12
C ALA A 10 -18.01 4.90 -8.45
N GLU A 11 -17.98 6.21 -8.63
CA GLU A 11 -17.43 6.86 -9.82
C GLU A 11 -15.91 6.60 -9.96
N THR A 12 -15.18 6.61 -8.84
CA THR A 12 -13.75 6.26 -8.82
C THR A 12 -13.53 4.81 -9.25
N LEU A 13 -14.30 3.87 -8.69
CA LEU A 13 -14.19 2.44 -9.02
C LEU A 13 -14.49 2.20 -10.50
N ALA A 14 -15.59 2.78 -11.00
CA ALA A 14 -15.98 2.65 -12.41
C ALA A 14 -14.90 3.18 -13.37
N ALA A 15 -14.24 4.29 -13.03
CA ALA A 15 -13.15 4.83 -13.84
C ALA A 15 -11.93 3.89 -13.88
N HIS A 16 -11.54 3.32 -12.73
CA HIS A 16 -10.44 2.35 -12.69
C HIS A 16 -10.78 1.05 -13.43
N GLU A 17 -12.01 0.57 -13.32
CA GLU A 17 -12.50 -0.59 -14.07
C GLU A 17 -12.44 -0.35 -15.59
N MET A 18 -12.86 0.83 -16.04
CA MET A 18 -12.77 1.22 -17.45
C MET A 18 -11.31 1.23 -17.94
N LEU A 19 -10.37 1.78 -17.18
CA LEU A 19 -8.95 1.77 -17.53
C LEU A 19 -8.37 0.35 -17.56
N ALA A 20 -8.76 -0.49 -16.60
CA ALA A 20 -8.31 -1.88 -16.53
C ALA A 20 -8.86 -2.76 -17.66
N ALA A 21 -10.06 -2.44 -18.17
CA ALA A 21 -10.65 -3.13 -19.31
C ALA A 21 -10.01 -2.69 -20.64
N HIS A 22 -9.78 -1.39 -20.81
CA HIS A 22 -9.33 -0.80 -22.08
C HIS A 22 -7.80 -0.76 -22.22
N VAL A 23 -7.16 -1.93 -22.21
CA VAL A 23 -5.70 -2.06 -22.32
C VAL A 23 -5.25 -2.13 -23.78
N PRO A 24 -4.17 -1.42 -24.17
CA PRO A 24 -3.56 -1.57 -25.49
C PRO A 24 -2.95 -2.96 -25.67
N ASP A 25 -3.16 -3.53 -26.85
CA ASP A 25 -2.37 -4.66 -27.32
C ASP A 25 -0.96 -4.21 -27.72
N PRO A 26 0.11 -4.86 -27.22
CA PRO A 26 1.48 -4.38 -27.41
C PRO A 26 1.95 -4.46 -28.88
N GLU A 27 1.41 -5.38 -29.67
CA GLU A 27 1.83 -5.59 -31.06
C GLU A 27 1.12 -4.61 -32.01
N SER A 28 -0.20 -4.50 -31.86
CA SER A 28 -1.04 -3.70 -32.77
C SER A 28 -1.28 -2.26 -32.32
N GLN A 29 -0.99 -1.94 -31.05
CA GLN A 29 -1.33 -0.65 -30.41
C GLN A 29 -2.83 -0.32 -30.45
N LEU A 30 -3.68 -1.34 -30.68
CA LEU A 30 -5.13 -1.22 -30.61
C LEU A 30 -5.62 -1.58 -29.20
N CYS A 31 -6.65 -0.90 -28.73
CA CYS A 31 -7.37 -1.30 -27.53
C CYS A 31 -8.00 -2.69 -27.74
N ARG A 32 -7.79 -3.61 -26.80
CA ARG A 32 -8.35 -4.98 -26.88
C ARG A 32 -9.87 -5.04 -26.84
N VAL A 33 -10.53 -4.00 -26.33
CA VAL A 33 -12.00 -3.92 -26.22
C VAL A 33 -12.61 -3.23 -27.43
N CYS A 34 -12.12 -2.04 -27.79
CA CYS A 34 -12.70 -1.25 -28.87
C CYS A 34 -12.12 -1.56 -30.25
N LEU A 35 -10.96 -2.22 -30.32
CA LEU A 35 -10.15 -2.38 -31.54
C LEU A 35 -9.77 -1.04 -32.22
N ALA A 36 -9.85 0.06 -31.47
CA ALA A 36 -9.43 1.39 -31.88
C ALA A 36 -7.99 1.68 -31.41
N VAL A 37 -7.29 2.58 -32.10
CA VAL A 37 -5.94 3.02 -31.70
C VAL A 37 -5.94 3.52 -30.26
N ALA A 38 -4.99 3.03 -29.46
CA ALA A 38 -4.86 3.39 -28.06
C ALA A 38 -4.13 4.75 -27.88
N PRO A 39 -4.49 5.54 -26.85
CA PRO A 39 -5.58 5.30 -25.91
C PRO A 39 -6.95 5.59 -26.55
N CYS A 40 -7.88 4.64 -26.39
CA CYS A 40 -9.23 4.78 -26.95
C CYS A 40 -10.09 5.75 -26.14
N SER A 41 -11.14 6.29 -26.76
CA SER A 41 -12.04 7.29 -26.15
C SER A 41 -12.56 6.90 -24.74
N PRO A 42 -13.05 5.66 -24.49
CA PRO A 42 -13.50 5.27 -23.15
C PRO A 42 -12.40 5.31 -22.08
N ALA A 43 -11.18 4.88 -22.42
CA ALA A 43 -10.03 4.95 -21.52
C ALA A 43 -9.66 6.41 -21.21
N ASN A 44 -9.64 7.28 -22.22
CA ASN A 44 -9.37 8.70 -22.03
C ASN A 44 -10.44 9.39 -21.18
N ALA A 45 -11.72 9.06 -21.39
CA ALA A 45 -12.81 9.60 -20.58
C ALA A 45 -12.68 9.19 -19.10
N ALA A 46 -12.32 7.92 -18.84
CA ALA A 46 -12.08 7.43 -17.50
C ALA A 46 -10.86 8.09 -16.83
N ALA A 47 -9.75 8.25 -17.56
CA ALA A 47 -8.58 8.97 -17.07
C ALA A 47 -8.92 10.42 -16.71
N ASN A 48 -9.62 11.13 -17.59
CA ASN A 48 -10.08 12.50 -17.34
C ASN A 48 -10.99 12.57 -16.10
N ARG A 49 -11.87 11.58 -15.91
CA ARG A 49 -12.73 11.52 -14.72
C ARG A 49 -11.93 11.40 -13.42
N LEU A 50 -10.86 10.60 -13.40
CA LEU A 50 -9.97 10.51 -12.23
C LEU A 50 -9.27 11.84 -11.96
N VAL A 51 -8.80 12.53 -13.01
CA VAL A 51 -8.19 13.87 -12.90
C VAL A 51 -9.18 14.90 -12.34
N GLU A 52 -10.42 14.92 -12.84
CA GLU A 52 -11.48 15.80 -12.31
C GLU A 52 -11.78 15.55 -10.83
N LEU A 53 -11.64 14.31 -10.37
CA LEU A 53 -11.80 13.92 -8.97
C LEU A 53 -10.54 14.19 -8.12
N GLY A 54 -9.44 14.68 -8.72
CA GLY A 54 -8.16 14.93 -8.06
C GLY A 54 -7.40 13.65 -7.70
N LEU A 55 -7.67 12.55 -8.41
CA LEU A 55 -7.09 11.24 -8.19
C LEU A 55 -6.00 10.92 -9.23
N PRO A 56 -5.00 10.09 -8.90
CA PRO A 56 -4.03 9.63 -9.86
C PRO A 56 -4.68 8.68 -10.89
N VAL A 57 -4.30 8.80 -12.17
CA VAL A 57 -4.79 7.92 -13.25
C VAL A 57 -4.12 6.55 -13.22
N LEU A 58 -2.83 6.53 -12.88
CA LEU A 58 -2.06 5.31 -12.72
C LEU A 58 -1.82 5.08 -11.24
N GLU A 59 -2.07 3.86 -10.80
CA GLU A 59 -1.66 3.46 -9.46
C GLU A 59 -0.13 3.62 -9.37
N PRO A 60 0.40 4.35 -8.38
CA PRO A 60 1.84 4.52 -8.26
C PRO A 60 2.48 3.15 -8.13
N VAL A 61 3.28 2.77 -9.13
CA VAL A 61 4.12 1.58 -9.10
C VAL A 61 5.18 1.82 -8.02
N LEU A 62 4.83 1.52 -6.77
CA LEU A 62 5.79 1.53 -5.68
C LEU A 62 6.77 0.39 -5.94
N PRO A 63 8.08 0.66 -6.07
CA PRO A 63 9.06 -0.40 -6.18
C PRO A 63 8.86 -1.38 -5.01
N PRO A 64 8.96 -2.69 -5.25
CA PRO A 64 8.59 -3.72 -4.27
C PRO A 64 9.27 -3.54 -2.90
N GLN A 65 10.49 -2.99 -2.89
CA GLN A 65 11.23 -2.64 -1.67
C GLN A 65 10.51 -1.60 -0.80
N ARG A 66 9.90 -0.57 -1.41
CA ARG A 66 9.21 0.52 -0.69
C ARG A 66 7.89 0.02 -0.07
N ARG A 67 7.21 -0.91 -0.75
CA ARG A 67 5.99 -1.57 -0.27
C ARG A 67 6.27 -2.49 0.93
N TYR A 68 7.42 -3.17 0.96
CA TYR A 68 7.85 -3.95 2.12
C TYR A 68 8.23 -3.06 3.31
N ALA A 69 8.96 -1.97 3.06
CA ALA A 69 9.36 -1.02 4.11
C ALA A 69 8.15 -0.39 4.82
N LEU A 70 7.14 0.06 4.06
CA LEU A 70 5.88 0.58 4.62
C LEU A 70 5.13 -0.48 5.44
N ARG A 71 5.01 -1.70 4.94
CA ARG A 71 4.39 -2.80 5.70
C ARG A 71 5.14 -3.11 7.00
N ARG A 72 6.48 -3.05 6.99
CA ARG A 72 7.30 -3.25 8.19
C ARG A 72 7.14 -2.12 9.19
N TRP A 73 6.95 -0.88 8.72
CA TRP A 73 6.75 0.29 9.58
C TRP A 73 5.38 0.29 10.27
N PHE A 74 4.34 -0.18 9.57
CA PHE A 74 3.00 -0.36 10.14
C PHE A 74 2.76 -1.74 10.76
N ALA A 75 3.74 -2.65 10.69
CA ALA A 75 3.64 -3.92 11.39
C ALA A 75 3.67 -3.63 12.90
N PRO A 76 2.71 -4.14 13.69
CA PRO A 76 2.80 -4.04 15.12
C PRO A 76 4.12 -4.69 15.54
N HIS A 77 5.03 -3.88 16.08
CA HIS A 77 6.25 -4.38 16.70
C HIS A 77 5.82 -5.35 17.79
N ARG A 78 5.86 -6.67 17.52
CA ARG A 78 5.83 -7.68 18.57
C ARG A 78 7.06 -7.38 19.43
N ARG A 79 6.83 -6.67 20.54
CA ARG A 79 7.84 -6.38 21.55
C ARG A 79 8.52 -7.70 21.88
N ALA A 80 9.76 -7.85 21.41
CA ALA A 80 10.59 -8.94 21.86
C ALA A 80 10.64 -8.84 23.39
N ARG A 81 10.19 -9.90 24.03
CA ARG A 81 10.21 -10.12 25.48
C ARG A 81 11.60 -9.67 26.00
N PRO A 82 11.69 -8.80 27.01
CA PRO A 82 13.00 -8.39 27.53
C PRO A 82 13.72 -9.65 28.01
N ARG A 83 14.81 -9.96 27.31
CA ARG A 83 15.76 -11.00 27.71
C ARG A 83 16.37 -10.50 29.02
N SER A 84 16.09 -11.20 30.12
CA SER A 84 16.66 -10.93 31.43
C SER A 84 18.18 -10.81 31.30
N ALA A 85 18.70 -9.63 31.62
CA ALA A 85 20.14 -9.37 31.65
C ALA A 85 20.79 -10.23 32.76
N PRO A 86 21.85 -11.00 32.49
CA PRO A 86 22.43 -11.90 33.48
C PRO A 86 23.65 -11.24 34.14
N LEU A 87 23.50 -10.26 35.02
CA LEU A 87 24.69 -9.59 35.58
C LEU A 87 24.53 -9.17 37.05
N LEU A 88 24.51 -10.15 37.94
CA LEU A 88 25.11 -10.00 39.28
C LEU A 88 25.86 -11.29 39.58
N THR A 89 27.18 -11.27 39.41
CA THR A 89 28.03 -12.40 39.84
C THR A 89 27.97 -12.53 41.37
N TRP A 90 28.20 -13.74 41.88
CA TRP A 90 28.07 -14.08 43.31
C TRP A 90 28.83 -13.12 44.25
N ALA A 91 29.98 -12.62 43.79
CA ALA A 91 30.80 -11.64 44.52
C ALA A 91 30.05 -10.33 44.82
N TRP A 92 29.21 -9.85 43.90
CA TRP A 92 28.41 -8.63 44.11
C TRP A 92 27.25 -8.86 45.08
N ARG A 93 26.64 -10.06 45.08
CA ARG A 93 25.55 -10.39 46.02
C ARG A 93 26.01 -10.42 47.47
N ARG A 94 27.22 -10.92 47.75
CA ARG A 94 27.82 -10.89 49.10
C ARG A 94 28.14 -9.46 49.55
N ARG A 95 28.62 -8.61 48.64
CA ARG A 95 28.99 -7.21 48.98
C ARG A 95 27.78 -6.33 49.32
N PHE A 96 26.60 -6.64 48.77
CA PHE A 96 25.34 -5.96 49.12
C PHE A 96 24.56 -6.63 50.27
N GLY A 97 25.13 -7.65 50.94
CA GLY A 97 24.49 -8.28 52.11
C GLY A 97 23.22 -9.07 51.78
N LEU A 98 23.03 -9.47 50.52
CA LEU A 98 21.79 -10.13 50.04
C LEU A 98 21.82 -11.66 50.15
N VAL A 99 22.83 -12.24 50.80
CA VAL A 99 22.91 -13.67 51.12
C VAL A 99 23.43 -13.79 52.55
N VAL A 100 22.62 -14.41 53.41
CA VAL A 100 22.98 -14.88 54.74
C VAL A 100 23.12 -16.39 54.61
N ASP A 101 24.25 -16.94 55.08
CA ASP A 101 24.49 -18.39 55.06
C ASP A 101 23.41 -19.18 55.83
#